data_AF-A0A1F7Q8E3-F1
#
_entry.id   AF-A0A1F7Q8E3-F1
#
_cell.length_a   1.000
_cell.length_b   1.000
_cell.length_c   1.000
_cell.angle_alpha   90.00
_cell.angle_beta   90.00
_cell.angle_gamma   90.00
#
_symmetry.space_group_name_H-M   'P 1'
#
loop_
_entity.id
_entity.type
_entity.pdbx_description
1 polymer ?
#
loop_
_entity_poly.entity_id
_entity_poly.type
_entity_poly.pdbx_seq_one_letter_code
_entity_poly.pdbx_strand_id
1 'polypeptide(L)'
;MLTPSPDELVDTIVQVAERDASIARVLREIVSLDTAVRASALDLVGAHLRIHSAAGDALDCVDALKRDDVARRLAERLGPPGA
;
A
#
# COMPACT_ATOMS: atom_id res chain seq x y z
N MET A 1 -6.84 -14.43 13.65
CA MET A 1 -7.21 -13.09 13.16
C MET A 1 -7.81 -13.27 11.78
N LEU A 2 -9.00 -12.74 11.51
CA LEU A 2 -9.55 -12.72 10.16
C LEU A 2 -8.71 -11.74 9.34
N THR A 3 -8.02 -12.22 8.32
CA THR A 3 -7.36 -11.35 7.34
C THR A 3 -8.44 -10.54 6.63
N PRO A 4 -8.36 -9.20 6.62
CA PRO A 4 -9.36 -8.36 5.96
C PRO A 4 -9.46 -8.74 4.48
N SER A 5 -10.66 -8.65 3.92
CA SER A 5 -10.83 -8.77 2.48
C SER A 5 -10.04 -7.67 1.76
N PRO A 6 -9.66 -7.86 0.48
CA PRO A 6 -8.95 -6.83 -0.28
C PRO A 6 -9.68 -5.48 -0.31
N ASP A 7 -11.02 -5.50 -0.30
CA ASP A 7 -11.86 -4.30 -0.27
C ASP A 7 -11.75 -3.56 1.06
N GLU A 8 -11.89 -4.27 2.18
CA GLU A 8 -11.76 -3.70 3.52
C GLU A 8 -10.36 -3.12 3.77
N LEU A 9 -9.33 -3.76 3.19
CA LEU A 9 -7.97 -3.28 3.28
C LEU A 9 -7.76 -1.99 2.46
N VAL A 10 -8.28 -1.93 1.23
CA VAL A 10 -8.26 -0.70 0.41
C VAL A 10 -8.96 0.44 1.15
N ASP A 11 -10.16 0.19 1.68
CA ASP A 11 -10.93 1.20 2.41
C ASP A 11 -10.20 1.67 3.67
N THR A 12 -9.55 0.76 4.40
CA THR A 12 -8.74 1.11 5.57
C THR A 12 -7.55 1.99 5.17
N ILE A 13 -6.83 1.63 4.11
CA ILE A 13 -5.70 2.42 3.60
C ILE A 13 -6.16 3.83 3.17
N VAL A 14 -7.29 3.93 2.47
CA VAL A 14 -7.87 5.23 2.06
C VAL A 14 -8.25 6.05 3.29
N GLN A 15 -8.92 5.47 4.29
CA GLN A 15 -9.29 6.18 5.52
C GLN A 15 -8.06 6.70 6.28
N VAL A 16 -6.96 5.95 6.30
CA VAL A 16 -5.71 6.42 6.90
C VAL A 16 -5.12 7.56 6.08
N ALA A 17 -5.11 7.45 4.75
CA ALA A 17 -4.64 8.51 3.85
C ALA A 17 -5.47 9.80 3.98
N GLU A 18 -6.78 9.70 4.17
CA GLU A 18 -7.67 10.84 4.40
C GLU A 18 -7.35 11.57 5.72
N ARG A 19 -6.81 10.86 6.71
CA ARG A 19 -6.45 11.40 8.02
C ARG A 19 -5.04 11.99 8.06
N ASP A 20 -4.14 11.55 7.17
CA ASP A 20 -2.74 11.95 7.15
C ASP A 20 -2.23 12.22 5.73
N ALA A 21 -1.99 13.49 5.42
CA ALA A 21 -1.52 13.94 4.11
C ALA A 21 -0.12 13.41 3.75
N SER A 22 0.74 13.12 4.73
CA SER A 22 2.06 12.54 4.47
C SER A 22 1.93 11.10 3.99
N ILE A 23 1.02 10.33 4.59
CA ILE A 23 0.70 8.96 4.17
C ILE A 23 0.05 8.98 2.79
N ALA A 24 -0.93 9.86 2.57
CA ALA A 24 -1.57 10.01 1.26
C ALA A 24 -0.54 10.29 0.15
N ARG A 25 0.41 11.20 0.40
CA ARG A 25 1.48 11.51 -0.55
C ARG A 25 2.31 10.27 -0.88
N VAL A 26 2.81 9.55 0.13
CA VAL A 26 3.63 8.35 -0.08
C VAL A 26 2.85 7.28 -0.87
N LEU A 27 1.59 7.06 -0.53
CA LEU A 27 0.75 6.08 -1.23
C LEU A 27 0.57 6.44 -2.70
N ARG A 28 0.32 7.72 -3.02
CA ARG A 28 0.22 8.17 -4.43
C ARG A 28 1.50 7.92 -5.21
N GLU A 29 2.66 8.21 -4.61
CA GLU A 29 3.96 7.91 -5.24
C GLU A 29 4.09 6.41 -5.50
N ILE A 30 3.82 5.56 -4.50
CA ILE A 30 3.92 4.09 -4.63
C ILE A 30 3.01 3.56 -5.74
N VAL A 31 1.74 3.95 -5.76
CA VAL A 31 0.78 3.42 -6.74
C VAL A 31 0.98 3.98 -8.15
N SER A 32 1.70 5.12 -8.27
CA SER A 32 2.10 5.69 -9.56
C SER A 32 3.30 4.99 -10.21
N LEU A 33 4.05 4.18 -9.45
CA LEU A 33 5.17 3.41 -9.99
C LEU A 33 4.67 2.38 -11.02
N ASP A 34 5.54 2.07 -11.99
CA ASP A 34 5.37 0.90 -12.85
C ASP A 34 5.18 -0.38 -12.00
N THR A 35 4.33 -1.30 -12.46
CA THR A 35 4.00 -2.53 -11.74
C THR A 35 5.23 -3.34 -11.33
N ALA A 36 6.19 -3.54 -12.24
CA ALA A 36 7.37 -4.36 -11.94
C ALA A 36 8.28 -3.66 -10.92
N VAL A 37 8.40 -2.33 -11.03
CA VAL A 37 9.16 -1.49 -10.10
C VAL A 37 8.51 -1.49 -8.72
N ARG A 38 7.19 -1.27 -8.64
CA ARG A 38 6.42 -1.30 -7.40
C ARG A 38 6.57 -2.64 -6.69
N ALA A 39 6.34 -3.73 -7.41
CA ALA A 39 6.43 -5.08 -6.85
C ALA A 39 7.83 -5.38 -6.29
N SER A 40 8.87 -5.06 -7.06
CA SER A 40 10.26 -5.30 -6.66
C SER A 40 10.68 -4.44 -5.46
N ALA A 41 10.27 -3.18 -5.43
CA ALA A 41 10.55 -2.28 -4.31
C ALA A 41 9.86 -2.77 -3.02
N LEU A 42 8.60 -3.18 -3.13
CA LEU A 42 7.83 -3.71 -2.01
C LEU A 42 8.33 -5.08 -1.53
N ASP A 43 8.89 -5.90 -2.42
CA ASP A 43 9.57 -7.15 -2.03
C ASP A 43 10.79 -6.87 -1.14
N LEU A 44 11.59 -5.85 -1.47
CA LEU A 44 12.73 -5.44 -0.66
C LEU A 44 12.28 -4.93 0.72
N VAL A 45 11.23 -4.10 0.76
CA VAL A 45 10.64 -3.60 2.01
C VAL A 45 10.10 -4.77 2.84
N GLY A 46 9.37 -5.69 2.23
CA GLY A 46 8.84 -6.88 2.90
C GLY A 46 9.95 -7.77 3.46
N ALA A 47 11.06 -7.97 2.74
CA ALA A 47 12.22 -8.69 3.24
C ALA A 47 12.84 -7.99 4.46
N HIS A 48 13.00 -6.66 4.42
CA HIS A 48 13.51 -5.89 5.54
C HIS A 48 12.59 -5.98 6.76
N LEU A 49 11.28 -5.86 6.57
CA LEU A 49 10.28 -5.98 7.65
C LEU A 49 10.31 -7.36 8.30
N ARG A 50 10.43 -8.45 7.54
CA ARG A 50 10.52 -9.80 8.12
C ARG A 50 11.73 -10.00 9.03
N ILE A 51 12.81 -9.26 8.82
CA ILE A 51 14.03 -9.34 9.63
C ILE A 51 13.90 -8.49 10.90
N HIS A 52 13.25 -7.32 10.80
CA HIS A 52 13.33 -6.28 11.83
C HIS A 52 12.01 -5.98 12.55
N SER A 53 10.89 -6.53 12.09
CA SER A 53 9.55 -6.24 12.60
C SER A 53 8.72 -7.52 12.75
N ALA A 54 8.05 -7.66 13.89
CA ALA A 54 7.07 -8.73 14.13
C ALA A 54 5.64 -8.33 13.67
N ALA A 55 5.47 -7.18 13.03
CA ALA A 55 4.18 -6.61 12.68
C ALA A 55 3.63 -7.25 11.39
N GLY A 56 2.77 -8.27 11.54
CA GLY A 56 2.14 -8.98 10.42
C GLY A 56 1.21 -8.11 9.58
N ASP A 57 0.57 -7.12 10.19
CA ASP A 57 -0.27 -6.12 9.51
C ASP A 57 0.51 -5.26 8.51
N ALA A 58 1.77 -4.93 8.82
CA ALA A 58 2.65 -4.22 7.89
C ALA A 58 3.00 -5.08 6.66
N LEU A 59 3.20 -6.40 6.85
CA LEU A 59 3.45 -7.32 5.74
C LEU A 59 2.20 -7.51 4.88
N ASP A 60 1.01 -7.63 5.48
CA ASP A 60 -0.26 -7.71 4.76
C ASP A 60 -0.50 -6.45 3.92
N CYS A 61 -0.18 -5.27 4.45
CA CYS A 61 -0.25 -4.00 3.72
C CYS A 61 0.71 -3.97 2.52
N VAL A 62 1.96 -4.39 2.71
CA VAL A 62 2.96 -4.50 1.64
C VAL A 62 2.48 -5.46 0.55
N ASP A 63 2.00 -6.64 0.93
CA ASP A 63 1.49 -7.64 -0.03
C ASP A 63 0.27 -7.14 -0.79
N ALA A 64 -0.59 -6.34 -0.16
CA ALA A 64 -1.71 -5.70 -0.85
C ALA A 64 -1.27 -4.63 -1.84
N LEU A 65 -0.33 -3.76 -1.46
CA LEU A 65 0.18 -2.70 -2.34
C LEU A 65 0.90 -3.25 -3.58
N LYS A 66 1.40 -4.49 -3.53
CA LYS A 66 1.96 -5.18 -4.69
C LYS A 66 0.92 -5.54 -5.74
N ARG A 67 -0.33 -5.73 -5.35
CA ARG A 67 -1.40 -6.18 -6.26
C ARG A 67 -1.88 -5.03 -7.13
N ASP A 68 -1.88 -5.25 -8.44
CA ASP A 68 -2.26 -4.23 -9.42
C ASP A 68 -3.70 -3.75 -9.28
N ASP A 69 -4.61 -4.64 -8.91
CA ASP A 69 -6.01 -4.27 -8.66
C ASP A 69 -6.16 -3.31 -7.46
N VAL A 70 -5.40 -3.56 -6.39
CA VAL A 70 -5.36 -2.72 -5.19
C VAL A 70 -4.71 -1.38 -5.53
N ALA A 71 -3.55 -1.39 -6.18
CA ALA A 71 -2.82 -0.17 -6.56
C ALA A 71 -3.66 0.73 -7.48
N ARG A 72 -4.35 0.15 -8.47
CA ARG A 72 -5.25 0.89 -9.36
C ARG A 72 -6.39 1.55 -8.59
N ARG A 73 -7.06 0.82 -7.69
CA ARG A 73 -8.17 1.37 -6.89
C ARG A 73 -7.71 2.47 -5.95
N LEU A 74 -6.54 2.30 -5.33
CA LEU A 74 -5.94 3.35 -4.51
C LEU A 74 -5.61 4.59 -5.33
N ALA A 75 -5.06 4.44 -6.54
CA ALA A 75 -4.80 5.57 -7.45
C ALA A 75 -6.10 6.30 -7.84
N GLU A 76 -7.17 5.56 -8.16
CA GLU A 76 -8.49 6.12 -8.47
C GLU A 76 -9.08 6.93 -7.31
N ARG A 77 -8.85 6.49 -6.06
CA ARG A 77 -9.38 7.12 -4.85
C ARG A 77 -8.54 8.29 -4.35
N LEU A 78 -7.22 8.16 -4.41
CA LEU A 78 -6.27 9.14 -3.87
C LEU A 78 -5.93 10.25 -4.87
N GLY A 79 -6.10 10.01 -6.16
CA GLY A 79 -5.69 10.92 -7.23
C GLY A 79 -4.19 10.86 -7.56
N PRO A 80 -3.73 11.67 -8.53
CA PRO A 80 -2.35 11.65 -9.00
C PRO A 80 -1.38 12.21 -7.94
N PRO A 81 -0.08 11.87 -8.03
CA PRO A 81 0.95 12.48 -7.19
C PRO A 81 0.91 14.01 -7.24
N GLY A 82 1.07 14.67 -6.09
CA GLY A 82 1.02 16.13 -5.96
C GLY A 82 -0.36 16.77 -5.84
N ALA A 83 -1.44 15.97 -5.81
CA ALA A 83 -2.82 16.41 -5.54
C ALA A 83 -3.07 16.85 -4.08
#